data_AF-A0A2E5KSZ0-F1
#
_entry.id   AF-A0A2E5KSZ0-F1
#
_cell.length_a   1.000
_cell.length_b   1.000
_cell.length_c   1.000
_cell.angle_alpha   90.00
_cell.angle_beta   90.00
_cell.angle_gamma   90.00
#
_symmetry.space_group_name_H-M   'P 1'
#
loop_
_entity.id
_entity.type
_entity.pdbx_description
1 polymer ?
#
loop_
_entity_poly.entity_id
_entity_poly.type
_entity_poly.pdbx_seq_one_letter_code
_entity_poly.pdbx_strand_id
1 'polypeptide(L)'
;MSIATLLGFLAGVGLFIEAIMSATDNYPSFVSCPAVVMVLGGTLAATFIGYQARYVLLALREVGGLFVKGKVYRRMLTVETGKIRGTSCRSSRVVAAG
;
A
#
# COMPACT_ATOMS: atom_id res chain seq x y z
N MET A 1 3.38 -3.46 15.07
CA MET A 1 2.04 -2.84 14.88
C MET A 1 1.49 -2.49 16.24
N SER A 2 0.79 -1.36 16.38
CA SER A 2 0.16 -0.95 17.65
C SER A 2 -0.93 -1.93 18.06
N ILE A 3 -1.13 -2.13 19.37
CA ILE A 3 -2.22 -2.95 19.90
C ILE A 3 -3.59 -2.45 19.40
N ALA A 4 -3.75 -1.14 19.21
CA ALA A 4 -4.97 -0.52 18.70
C ALA A 4 -5.23 -0.88 17.23
N THR A 5 -4.17 -0.96 16.41
CA THR A 5 -4.28 -1.38 15.00
C THR A 5 -4.70 -2.85 14.90
N LEU A 6 -4.17 -3.70 15.79
CA LEU A 6 -4.53 -5.11 15.83
C LEU A 6 -5.98 -5.31 16.28
N LEU A 7 -6.41 -4.61 17.33
CA LEU A 7 -7.76 -4.69 17.88
C LEU A 7 -8.80 -4.14 16.88
N GLY A 8 -8.51 -3.01 16.24
CA GLY A 8 -9.39 -2.43 15.22
C GLY A 8 -9.55 -3.33 14.00
N PHE A 9 -8.47 -3.98 13.56
CA PHE A 9 -8.53 -4.96 12.47
C PHE A 9 -9.39 -6.18 12.85
N LEU A 10 -9.17 -6.77 14.03
CA LEU A 10 -9.94 -7.90 14.52
C LEU A 10 -11.42 -7.56 14.70
N ALA A 11 -11.73 -6.39 15.27
CA ALA A 11 -13.09 -5.92 15.46
C ALA A 11 -13.81 -5.69 14.12
N GLY A 12 -13.14 -5.06 13.15
CA GLY A 12 -13.69 -4.84 11.82
C GLY A 12 -13.99 -6.14 11.08
N VAL A 13 -13.06 -7.10 11.12
CA VAL A 13 -13.25 -8.43 10.51
C VAL A 13 -14.36 -9.21 11.21
N GLY A 14 -14.38 -9.22 12.55
CA GLY A 14 -15.40 -9.93 13.32
C GLY A 14 -16.81 -9.39 13.07
N LEU A 15 -16.97 -8.06 13.05
CA LEU A 15 -18.27 -7.42 12.79
C LEU A 15 -18.76 -7.70 11.36
N PHE A 16 -17.85 -7.78 10.39
CA PHE A 16 -18.19 -8.15 9.01
C PHE A 16 -18.64 -9.62 8.90
N ILE A 17 -17.99 -10.53 9.62
CA ILE A 17 -18.37 -11.95 9.65
C ILE A 17 -19.74 -12.13 10.33
N GLU A 18 -19.96 -11.50 11.48
CA GLU A 18 -21.26 -11.53 12.17
C GLU A 18 -22.39 -10.98 11.30
N ALA A 19 -22.15 -9.88 10.59
CA ALA A 19 -23.13 -9.30 9.67
C ALA A 19 -23.49 -10.26 8.52
N ILE A 20 -22.51 -10.97 7.95
CA ILE A 20 -22.74 -11.98 6.92
C ILE A 20 -23.55 -13.15 7.46
N MET A 21 -23.20 -13.65 8.65
CA MET A 21 -23.90 -14.77 9.28
C MET A 21 -25.35 -14.44 9.65
N SER A 22 -25.63 -13.22 10.08
CA SER A 22 -26.99 -12.78 10.43
C SER A 22 -27.86 -12.43 9.22
N ALA A 23 -27.26 -12.06 8.09
CA ALA A 23 -28.01 -11.51 6.96
C ALA A 23 -28.30 -12.51 5.84
N THR A 24 -27.70 -13.71 5.84
CA THR A 24 -27.79 -14.61 4.68
C THR A 24 -27.60 -16.08 5.05
N ASP A 25 -28.55 -16.92 4.64
CA ASP A 25 -28.50 -18.39 4.80
C ASP A 25 -27.57 -19.08 3.77
N ASN A 26 -27.14 -18.34 2.74
CA ASN A 26 -26.31 -18.83 1.64
C ASN A 26 -24.91 -18.17 1.64
N TYR A 27 -24.04 -18.63 2.55
CA TYR A 27 -22.62 -18.26 2.63
C TYR A 27 -21.84 -18.24 1.30
N PRO A 28 -22.02 -19.20 0.36
CA PRO A 28 -21.26 -19.19 -0.89
C PRO A 28 -21.60 -18.03 -1.84
N SER A 29 -22.68 -17.28 -1.60
CA SER A 29 -23.04 -16.11 -2.42
C SER A 29 -22.02 -14.97 -2.30
N PHE A 30 -21.33 -14.86 -1.16
CA PHE A 30 -20.30 -13.84 -0.92
C PHE A 30 -18.94 -14.17 -1.52
N VAL A 31 -18.64 -15.47 -1.75
CA VAL A 31 -17.42 -15.94 -2.43
C VAL A 31 -17.79 -16.41 -3.84
N SER A 32 -18.61 -15.62 -4.51
CA SER A 32 -19.05 -15.89 -5.88
C SER A 32 -18.22 -15.07 -6.88
N CYS A 33 -18.12 -15.55 -8.11
CA CYS A 33 -17.45 -14.82 -9.20
C CYS A 33 -17.93 -13.35 -9.32
N PRO A 34 -19.24 -13.02 -9.19
CA PRO A 34 -19.72 -11.64 -9.16
C PRO A 34 -19.09 -10.77 -8.07
N ALA A 35 -18.89 -11.30 -6.85
CA ALA A 35 -18.29 -10.54 -5.75
C ALA A 35 -16.83 -10.16 -6.05
N VAL A 36 -16.07 -11.09 -6.64
CA VAL A 36 -14.67 -10.85 -7.05
C VAL A 36 -14.60 -9.79 -8.15
N VAL A 37 -15.47 -9.89 -9.15
CA VAL A 37 -15.53 -8.91 -10.25
C VAL A 37 -15.97 -7.53 -9.74
N MET A 38 -16.90 -7.46 -8.79
CA MET A 38 -17.38 -6.20 -8.22
C MET A 38 -16.29 -5.45 -7.45
N VAL A 39 -15.54 -6.15 -6.59
CA VAL A 39 -14.47 -5.53 -5.80
C VAL A 39 -13.26 -5.17 -6.68
N LEU A 40 -12.78 -6.11 -7.50
CA LEU A 40 -11.64 -5.86 -8.38
C LEU A 40 -11.98 -4.84 -9.46
N GLY A 41 -13.14 -4.98 -10.10
CA GLY A 41 -13.63 -4.08 -11.14
C GLY A 41 -13.90 -2.67 -10.59
N GLY A 42 -14.55 -2.55 -9.43
CA GLY A 42 -14.81 -1.26 -8.79
C GLY A 42 -13.54 -0.52 -8.39
N THR A 43 -12.57 -1.25 -7.82
CA THR A 43 -11.27 -0.66 -7.44
C THR A 43 -10.48 -0.23 -8.68
N LEU A 44 -10.40 -1.09 -9.71
CA LEU A 44 -9.72 -0.74 -10.96
C LEU A 44 -10.41 0.43 -11.66
N ALA A 45 -11.74 0.44 -11.75
CA ALA A 45 -12.50 1.54 -12.32
C ALA A 45 -12.23 2.86 -11.59
N ALA A 46 -12.27 2.88 -10.24
CA ALA A 46 -11.95 4.05 -9.45
C ALA A 46 -10.53 4.57 -9.71
N THR A 47 -9.55 3.67 -9.86
CA THR A 47 -8.16 4.06 -10.20
C THR A 47 -8.02 4.62 -11.62
N PHE A 48 -8.75 4.08 -12.60
CA PHE A 48 -8.76 4.61 -13.97
C PHE A 48 -9.48 5.96 -14.09
N ILE A 49 -10.47 6.23 -13.22
CA ILE A 49 -11.13 7.54 -13.13
C ILE A 49 -10.19 8.56 -12.48
N GLY A 50 -9.46 8.17 -11.43
CA GLY A 50 -8.60 9.08 -10.67
C GLY A 50 -7.23 9.38 -11.29
N TYR A 51 -6.71 8.53 -12.19
CA TYR A 51 -5.36 8.66 -12.75
C TYR A 51 -5.33 8.38 -14.25
N GLN A 52 -4.35 8.95 -14.97
CA GLN A 52 -4.16 8.63 -16.38
C GLN A 52 -3.86 7.13 -16.54
N ALA A 53 -4.56 6.47 -17.47
CA ALA A 53 -4.49 5.02 -17.68
C ALA A 53 -3.06 4.48 -17.81
N ARG A 54 -2.17 5.23 -18.48
CA ARG A 54 -0.75 4.84 -18.63
C ARG A 54 -0.04 4.63 -17.29
N TYR A 55 -0.30 5.48 -16.29
CA TYR A 55 0.33 5.35 -14.98
C TYR A 55 -0.25 4.18 -14.17
N VAL A 56 -1.55 3.93 -14.30
CA VAL A 56 -2.22 2.80 -13.64
C VAL A 56 -1.65 1.46 -14.15
N LEU A 57 -1.52 1.28 -15.47
CA LEU A 57 -0.92 0.06 -16.05
C LEU A 57 0.54 -0.13 -15.63
N LEU A 58 1.32 0.95 -15.60
CA LEU A 58 2.71 0.90 -15.15
C LEU A 58 2.78 0.46 -13.69
N ALA A 59 1.93 1.02 -12.82
CA ALA A 59 1.87 0.65 -11.41
C ALA A 59 1.47 -0.82 -11.20
N LEU A 60 0.47 -1.33 -11.94
CA LEU A 60 0.11 -2.75 -11.87
C LEU A 60 1.28 -3.66 -12.26
N ARG A 61 2.04 -3.29 -13.28
CA ARG A 61 3.23 -4.05 -13.71
C ARG A 61 4.33 -4.04 -12.64
N GLU A 62 4.60 -2.89 -12.04
CA GLU A 62 5.58 -2.77 -10.95
C GLU A 62 5.15 -3.57 -9.71
N VAL A 63 3.87 -3.48 -9.32
CA VAL A 63 3.31 -4.27 -8.21
C VAL A 63 3.43 -5.77 -8.47
N GLY A 64 3.15 -6.23 -9.70
CA GLY A 64 3.41 -7.61 -10.09
C GLY A 64 4.89 -7.99 -10.04
N GLY A 65 5.78 -7.05 -10.37
CA GLY A 65 7.23 -7.21 -10.25
C GLY A 65 7.72 -7.36 -8.81
N LEU A 66 7.04 -6.72 -7.84
CA LEU A 66 7.36 -6.83 -6.41
C LEU A 66 7.09 -8.22 -5.84
N PHE A 67 6.04 -8.90 -6.32
CA PHE A 67 5.76 -10.29 -5.92
C PHE A 67 6.90 -11.25 -6.30
N VAL A 68 7.62 -10.96 -7.38
CA VAL A 68 8.76 -11.78 -7.84
C VAL A 68 10.08 -11.34 -7.21
N LYS A 69 10.27 -10.03 -6.98
CA LYS A 69 11.53 -9.43 -6.48
C LYS A 69 11.41 -8.90 -5.04
N GLY A 70 10.82 -9.69 -4.14
CA GLY A 70 10.48 -9.32 -2.76
C GLY A 70 11.65 -9.01 -1.80
N LYS A 71 12.69 -8.27 -2.22
CA LYS A 71 13.81 -7.80 -1.38
C LYS A 71 14.37 -6.45 -1.85
N VAL A 72 13.56 -5.39 -1.81
CA VAL A 72 14.08 -4.02 -1.94
C VAL A 72 13.51 -3.15 -0.84
N TYR A 73 14.00 -3.28 0.40
CA TYR A 73 14.22 -2.09 1.23
C TYR A 73 14.94 -2.39 2.56
N ARG A 74 16.25 -2.09 2.59
CA ARG A 74 16.94 -1.62 3.81
C ARG A 74 18.20 -0.82 3.47
N ARG A 75 18.81 -1.04 2.29
CA ARG A 75 20.05 -0.35 1.89
C ARG A 75 19.89 1.09 1.36
N MET A 76 18.72 1.51 0.86
CA MET A 76 18.57 2.87 0.31
C MET A 76 18.55 3.98 1.37
N LEU A 77 18.07 3.71 2.58
CA LEU A 77 18.00 4.74 3.63
C LEU A 77 19.36 5.08 4.24
N THR A 78 20.34 4.18 4.20
CA THR A 78 21.72 4.48 4.66
C THR A 78 22.52 5.25 3.61
N VAL A 79 22.17 5.12 2.33
CA VAL A 79 22.83 5.83 1.23
C VAL A 79 22.44 7.31 1.23
N GLU A 80 21.17 7.64 1.47
CA GLU A 80 20.73 9.04 1.54
C GLU A 80 21.09 9.73 2.88
N THR A 81 21.09 8.99 4.00
CA THR A 81 21.57 9.56 5.29
C THR A 81 23.10 9.66 5.38
N GLY A 82 23.85 8.85 4.64
CA GLY A 82 25.30 9.01 4.49
C GLY A 82 25.67 10.28 3.69
N LYS A 83 24.86 10.65 2.71
CA LYS A 83 25.07 11.84 1.87
C LYS A 83 24.85 13.15 2.63
N ILE A 84 23.89 13.22 3.56
CA ILE A 84 23.66 14.42 4.39
C ILE A 84 24.74 14.60 5.48
N ARG A 85 25.35 13.51 5.97
CA ARG A 85 26.36 13.59 7.04
C ARG A 85 27.74 14.03 6.53
N GLY A 86 28.06 13.80 5.24
CA GLY A 86 29.31 14.25 4.60
C GLY A 86 29.30 15.68 4.04
N THR A 87 28.12 16.25 3.77
CA THR A 87 27.99 17.59 3.16
C THR A 87 27.74 18.71 4.16
N SER A 88 27.27 18.38 5.38
CA SER A 88 27.04 19.38 6.43
C SER A 88 28.31 20.14 6.84
N CYS A 89 29.50 19.54 6.74
CA CYS A 89 30.74 20.20 7.17
C CYS A 89 31.34 21.14 6.10
N ARG A 90 30.88 21.07 4.84
CA ARG A 90 31.37 21.93 3.75
C ARG A 90 30.54 23.20 3.57
N SER A 91 29.27 23.19 4.00
CA SER A 91 28.38 24.36 3.87
C SER A 91 28.70 25.47 4.89
N SER A 92 29.05 25.11 6.14
CA SER A 92 29.33 26.11 7.18
C SER A 92 30.64 26.89 6.99
N ARG A 93 31.55 26.41 6.12
CA ARG A 93 32.82 27.09 5.85
C ARG A 93 32.74 28.09 4.69
N VAL A 94 31.70 28.00 3.84
CA VAL A 94 31.47 28.96 2.74
C VAL A 94 30.68 30.19 3.23
N VAL A 95 29.82 30.02 4.25
CA VAL A 95 29.05 31.14 4.84
C VAL A 95 29.89 32.02 5.77
N ALA A 96 31.04 31.54 6.26
CA ALA A 96 31.93 32.32 7.14
C ALA A 96 33.04 33.10 6.39
N ALA A 97 33.01 33.13 5.05
CA ALA A 97 34.03 33.76 4.20
C ALA A 97 33.45 34.84 3.26
N GLY A 98 32.22 35.30 3.52
CA GLY A 98 31.55 36.40 2.82
C GLY A 98 31.16 37.52 3.77
#